data_AF-A0A6A0IKH3-F1
#
_entry.id   AF-A0A6A0IKH3-F1
#
_cell.length_a   1.000
_cell.length_b   1.000
_cell.length_c   1.000
_cell.angle_alpha   90.00
_cell.angle_beta   90.00
_cell.angle_gamma   90.00
#
_symmetry.space_group_name_H-M   'P 1'
#
loop_
_entity.id
_entity.type
_entity.pdbx_description
1 polymer ?
#
loop_
_entity_poly.entity_id
_entity_poly.type
_entity_poly.pdbx_seq_one_letter_code
_entity_poly.pdbx_strand_id
1 'polypeptide(L)'
;MRDVATLIDDIIQQLTVLRRTLPARRAPRSTPVPKRRPAAHPNHVLQGQYLGALRPLTARLRAQVRTARAKNGTLAAIALAKKLRKHSA
;
A
#
# COMPACT_ATOMS: atom_id res chain seq x y z
N MET A 1 -14.89 -14.54 -56.39
CA MET A 1 -14.33 -13.30 -55.82
C MET A 1 -15.33 -12.81 -54.79
N ARG A 2 -15.01 -12.80 -53.49
CA ARG A 2 -15.94 -12.25 -52.48
C ARG A 2 -15.84 -10.73 -52.51
N ASP A 3 -16.98 -10.05 -52.61
CA ASP A 3 -17.03 -8.59 -52.69
C ASP A 3 -16.52 -7.96 -51.39
N VAL A 4 -15.76 -6.88 -51.51
CA VAL A 4 -15.13 -6.18 -50.38
C VAL A 4 -16.18 -5.74 -49.35
N ALA A 5 -17.38 -5.39 -49.79
CA ALA A 5 -18.51 -5.05 -48.91
C ALA A 5 -18.89 -6.20 -47.97
N THR A 6 -18.96 -7.43 -48.50
CA THR A 6 -19.28 -8.62 -47.67
C THR A 6 -18.18 -8.96 -46.68
N LEU A 7 -16.92 -8.64 -46.99
CA LEU A 7 -15.81 -8.82 -46.06
C LEU A 7 -15.88 -7.82 -44.89
N ILE A 8 -16.29 -6.58 -45.16
CA ILE A 8 -16.45 -5.54 -44.14
C ILE A 8 -17.60 -5.89 -43.20
N ASP A 9 -18.75 -6.33 -43.75
CA ASP A 9 -19.89 -6.73 -42.92
C ASP A 9 -19.56 -7.93 -42.01
N ASP A 10 -18.79 -8.90 -42.52
CA ASP A 10 -18.36 -10.05 -41.73
C ASP A 10 -17.39 -9.63 -40.60
N ILE A 11 -16.48 -8.69 -40.87
CA ILE A 11 -15.59 -8.13 -39.83
C ILE A 11 -16.40 -7.38 -38.77
N ILE A 12 -17.42 -6.60 -39.16
CA ILE A 12 -18.27 -5.86 -38.22
C ILE A 12 -19.10 -6.83 -37.36
N GLN A 13 -19.62 -7.91 -37.95
CA GLN A 13 -20.33 -8.98 -37.25
C GLN A 13 -19.43 -9.66 -36.23
N GLN A 14 -18.21 -10.04 -36.62
CA GLN A 14 -17.23 -10.66 -35.73
C GLN A 14 -16.84 -9.74 -34.56
N LEU A 15 -16.62 -8.45 -34.82
CA LEU A 15 -16.30 -7.47 -33.78
C LEU A 15 -17.46 -7.27 -32.79
N THR A 16 -18.70 -7.35 -33.26
CA THR A 16 -19.91 -7.22 -32.43
C THR A 16 -20.08 -8.40 -31.49
N VAL A 17 -19.81 -9.63 -31.97
CA VAL A 17 -19.85 -10.84 -31.14
C VAL A 17 -18.78 -10.78 -30.05
N LEU A 18 -17.55 -10.40 -30.40
CA LEU A 18 -16.44 -10.26 -29.43
C LEU A 18 -16.73 -9.25 -28.33
N ARG A 19 -17.41 -8.13 -28.64
CA ARG A 19 -17.80 -7.13 -27.63
C ARG A 19 -18.87 -7.63 -26.66
N ARG A 20 -19.73 -8.57 -27.08
CA ARG A 20 -20.78 -9.15 -26.23
C ARG A 20 -20.28 -10.25 -25.31
N THR A 21 -19.21 -10.94 -25.69
CA THR A 21 -18.62 -12.04 -24.89
C THR A 21 -17.54 -11.56 -23.91
N LEU A 22 -17.05 -10.33 -24.06
CA LEU A 22 -16.15 -9.73 -23.08
C LEU A 22 -16.90 -9.47 -21.77
N PRO A 23 -16.43 -10.01 -20.63
CA PRO A 23 -17.08 -9.79 -19.35
C PRO A 23 -17.10 -8.29 -19.08
N ALA A 24 -18.29 -7.75 -18.79
CA ALA A 24 -18.47 -6.36 -18.39
C ALA A 24 -17.43 -6.04 -17.31
N ARG A 25 -16.46 -5.18 -17.67
CA ARG A 25 -15.40 -4.73 -16.79
C ARG A 25 -16.11 -3.99 -15.66
N ARG A 26 -16.37 -4.70 -14.54
CA ARG A 26 -17.05 -4.16 -13.37
C ARG A 26 -16.33 -2.87 -13.01
N ALA A 27 -17.04 -1.75 -13.11
CA ALA A 27 -16.57 -0.49 -12.57
C ALA A 27 -16.09 -0.76 -11.13
N PRO A 28 -14.93 -0.23 -10.71
CA PRO A 28 -14.51 -0.39 -9.33
C PRO A 28 -15.63 0.13 -8.46
N ARG A 29 -16.28 -0.77 -7.73
CA ARG A 29 -17.28 -0.45 -6.72
C ARG A 29 -16.63 0.63 -5.88
N SER A 30 -17.17 1.85 -5.93
CA SER A 30 -16.68 2.98 -5.15
C SER A 30 -16.62 2.54 -3.70
N THR A 31 -15.43 2.13 -3.25
CA THR A 31 -15.22 1.76 -1.85
C THR A 31 -15.52 3.01 -1.06
N PRO A 32 -16.43 2.98 -0.08
CA PRO A 32 -16.69 4.15 0.72
C PRO A 32 -15.36 4.60 1.32
N VAL A 33 -14.96 5.84 0.99
CA VAL A 33 -13.79 6.48 1.59
C VAL A 33 -13.99 6.37 3.10
N PRO A 34 -13.11 5.69 3.84
CA PRO A 34 -13.33 5.47 5.26
C PRO A 34 -13.47 6.83 5.95
N LYS A 35 -14.60 7.03 6.63
CA LYS A 35 -14.88 8.23 7.44
C LYS A 35 -13.64 8.52 8.29
N ARG A 36 -13.17 9.78 8.24
CA ARG A 36 -12.01 10.29 8.97
C ARG A 36 -11.90 9.59 10.33
N ARG A 37 -10.86 8.76 10.49
CA ARG A 37 -10.57 8.08 11.76
C ARG A 37 -10.48 9.16 12.85
N PRO A 38 -10.98 8.90 14.07
CA PRO A 38 -10.82 9.82 15.18
C PRO A 38 -9.34 10.20 15.30
N ALA A 39 -9.07 11.47 15.61
CA ALA A 39 -7.71 11.96 15.80
C ALA A 39 -6.98 10.98 16.74
N ALA A 40 -5.91 10.35 16.22
CA ALA A 40 -5.24 9.29 16.95
C ALA A 40 -4.77 9.85 18.28
N HIS A 41 -5.14 9.19 19.39
CA HIS A 41 -4.62 9.56 20.70
C HIS A 41 -3.08 9.66 20.62
N PRO A 42 -2.46 10.69 21.23
CA PRO A 42 -1.02 10.94 21.10
C PRO A 42 -0.16 9.70 21.46
N ASN A 43 -0.63 8.87 22.39
CA ASN A 43 0.03 7.60 22.74
C ASN A 43 0.03 6.58 21.61
N HIS A 44 -1.04 6.47 20.81
CA HIS A 44 -1.11 5.59 19.64
C HIS A 44 -0.17 6.07 18.53
N VAL A 45 -0.01 7.38 18.36
CA VAL A 45 0.92 7.96 17.40
C VAL A 45 2.36 7.60 17.75
N LEU A 46 2.75 7.73 19.02
CA LEU A 46 4.09 7.38 19.49
C LEU A 46 4.39 5.88 19.36
N GLN A 47 3.43 5.02 19.65
CA GLN A 47 3.59 3.58 19.47
C GLN A 47 3.78 3.22 17.99
N GLY A 48 2.99 3.82 17.09
CA GLY A 48 3.15 3.63 15.65
C GLY A 48 4.51 4.09 15.12
N GLN A 49 4.97 5.25 15.57
CA GLN A 49 6.30 5.77 15.21
C GLN A 49 7.44 4.88 15.70
N TYR A 50 7.34 4.37 16.93
CA TYR A 50 8.32 3.46 17.51
C TYR A 50 8.40 2.14 16.73
N LEU A 51 7.26 1.52 16.42
CA LEU A 51 7.20 0.29 15.63
C LEU A 51 7.70 0.51 14.19
N GLY A 52 7.35 1.64 13.59
CA GLY A 52 7.83 2.04 12.26
C GLY A 52 9.34 2.24 12.21
N ALA A 53 9.94 2.83 13.25
CA ALA A 53 11.39 3.04 13.34
C ALA A 53 12.17 1.73 13.59
N LEU A 54 11.55 0.75 14.25
CA LEU A 54 12.15 -0.58 14.50
C LEU A 54 12.14 -1.52 13.30
N ARG A 55 11.13 -1.42 12.43
CA ARG A 55 10.92 -2.31 11.27
C ARG A 55 12.16 -2.51 10.39
N PRO A 56 12.90 -1.46 9.97
CA PRO A 56 14.06 -1.62 9.12
C PRO A 56 15.34 -2.06 9.87
N LEU A 57 15.31 -2.21 11.20
CA LEU A 57 16.50 -2.52 12.00
C LEU A 57 16.70 -4.04 12.17
N THR A 58 17.96 -4.46 12.27
CA THR A 58 18.34 -5.84 12.62
C THR A 58 17.99 -6.17 14.08
N ALA A 59 17.89 -7.46 14.43
CA ALA A 59 17.51 -7.89 15.78
C ALA A 59 18.42 -7.32 16.88
N ARG A 60 19.73 -7.21 16.63
CA ARG A 60 20.71 -6.62 17.56
C ARG A 60 20.44 -5.14 17.81
N LEU A 61 20.17 -4.37 16.76
CA LEU A 61 19.86 -2.94 16.86
C LEU A 61 18.50 -2.71 17.55
N ARG A 62 17.50 -3.58 17.30
CA ARG A 62 16.21 -3.53 18.00
C ARG A 62 16.36 -3.76 19.51
N ALA A 63 17.26 -4.64 19.93
CA ALA A 63 17.54 -4.86 21.35
C ALA A 63 18.10 -3.59 22.01
N GLN A 64 19.05 -2.91 21.37
CA GLN A 64 19.60 -1.64 21.87
C GLN A 64 18.51 -0.55 22.01
N VAL A 65 17.62 -0.44 21.01
CA VAL A 65 16.48 0.50 21.05
C VAL A 65 15.51 0.16 22.20
N ARG A 66 15.26 -1.13 22.47
CA ARG A 66 14.43 -1.57 23.60
C ARG A 66 15.06 -1.19 24.94
N THR A 67 16.36 -1.37 25.10
CA THR A 67 17.08 -0.94 26.30
C THR A 67 17.02 0.57 26.48
N ALA A 68 17.18 1.34 25.39
CA ALA A 68 17.05 2.80 25.42
C ALA A 68 15.63 3.25 25.79
N ARG A 69 14.59 2.54 25.34
CA ARG A 69 13.20 2.82 25.72
C ARG A 69 12.96 2.64 27.22
N ALA A 70 13.51 1.58 27.81
CA ALA A 70 13.37 1.32 29.25
C ALA A 70 14.08 2.39 30.11
N LYS A 71 15.22 2.91 29.63
CA LYS A 71 16.03 3.90 30.37
C LYS A 71 15.59 5.35 30.18
N ASN A 72 15.31 5.74 28.93
CA ASN A 72 15.17 7.14 28.52
C ASN A 72 13.77 7.47 27.95
N GLY A 73 12.89 6.48 27.88
CA GLY A 73 11.54 6.64 27.34
C GLY A 73 11.44 6.50 25.82
N THR A 74 10.20 6.54 25.33
CA THR A 74 9.84 6.18 23.94
C THR A 74 10.38 7.18 22.90
N LEU A 75 10.40 8.48 23.20
CA LEU A 75 10.91 9.51 22.29
C LEU A 75 12.42 9.35 22.01
N ALA A 76 13.22 9.12 23.06
CA ALA A 76 14.66 8.89 22.93
C ALA A 76 14.93 7.60 22.14
N ALA A 77 14.13 6.55 22.36
CA ALA A 77 14.25 5.30 21.63
C ALA A 77 13.94 5.47 20.12
N ILE A 78 12.94 6.27 19.77
CA ILE A 78 12.62 6.61 18.36
C ILE A 78 13.80 7.37 17.72
N ALA A 79 14.36 8.36 18.42
CA ALA A 79 15.50 9.12 17.92
C ALA A 79 16.73 8.23 17.69
N LEU A 80 17.02 7.31 18.63
CA LEU A 80 18.09 6.33 18.50
C LEU A 80 17.86 5.40 17.31
N ALA A 81 16.64 4.85 17.16
CA ALA A 81 16.28 4.00 16.04
C ALA A 81 16.46 4.69 14.68
N LYS A 82 16.08 5.98 14.58
CA LYS A 82 16.30 6.78 13.37
C LYS A 82 17.79 6.98 13.05
N LYS A 83 18.64 7.21 14.06
CA LYS A 83 20.10 7.30 13.88
C LYS A 83 20.69 5.99 13.38
N LEU A 84 20.33 4.88 14.01
CA LEU A 84 20.82 3.54 13.66
C LEU A 84 20.42 3.14 12.24
N ARG A 85 19.23 3.53 11.77
CA ARG A 85 18.77 3.28 10.40
C ARG A 85 19.69 3.92 9.34
N LYS A 86 20.29 5.08 9.63
CA LYS A 86 21.19 5.77 8.68
C LYS A 86 22.51 5.02 8.47
N HIS A 87 22.89 4.13 9.39
CA HIS A 87 24.12 3.36 9.33
C HIS A 87 23.92 1.89 8.91
N SER A 88 22.67 1.50 8.61
CA SER A 88 22.31 0.15 8.19
C SER A 88 21.85 0.06 6.73
N ALA A 89 21.94 1.16 5.99
CA ALA A 89 21.69 1.27 4.55
C ALA A 89 23.03 1.52 3.85
#